data_AF-A0A496LW41-F1
#
_entry.id   AF-A0A496LW41-F1
#
_cell.length_a   1.000
_cell.length_b   1.000
_cell.length_c   1.000
_cell.angle_alpha   90.00
_cell.angle_beta   90.00
_cell.angle_gamma   90.00
#
_symmetry.space_group_name_H-M   'P 1'
#
loop_
_entity.id
_entity.type
_entity.pdbx_description
1 polymer ?
#
loop_
_entity_poly.entity_id
_entity_poly.type
_entity_poly.pdbx_seq_one_letter_code
_entity_poly.pdbx_strand_id
1 'polypeptide(L)'
;MRPIGFLRYEEGEQSSGEIGFAKQEEDAQICKEGNLIIPCNFTHAAIIGETGCGKTTSMIYPNLLDRMQRGHGIFVFDYKGCEESAVMALAKRAGRLKDVVVVGTFLGEKINLIKDISGRDFKNTTNSLMKTIDSFWQEYGANLTLSIFNFLKALGEFTDIVGKHNIRGFAQAVRLSDAYPFNIHTIRNLTQDILKFTEFLASVNGDLKLNLDQVVNEKKRGSLEA
;
A
#
# COMPACT_ATOMS: atom_id res chain seq x y z
N MET A 1 -29.36 -1.02 33.08
CA MET A 1 -28.69 -1.23 31.77
C MET A 1 -28.21 -2.67 31.79
N ARG A 2 -28.68 -3.55 30.90
CA ARG A 2 -28.32 -4.99 30.97
C ARG A 2 -26.88 -5.19 30.47
N PRO A 3 -26.02 -5.93 31.18
CA PRO A 3 -24.68 -6.22 30.71
C PRO A 3 -24.73 -7.11 29.46
N ILE A 4 -23.91 -6.77 28.45
CA ILE A 4 -23.67 -7.57 27.26
C ILE A 4 -22.49 -8.49 27.58
N GLY A 5 -22.72 -9.80 27.63
CA GLY A 5 -21.69 -10.83 27.84
C GLY A 5 -21.65 -11.82 26.68
N PHE A 6 -20.47 -12.39 26.41
CA PHE A 6 -20.30 -13.51 25.49
C PHE A 6 -20.16 -14.79 26.30
N LEU A 7 -21.02 -15.78 26.04
CA LEU A 7 -20.92 -17.10 26.65
C LEU A 7 -19.77 -17.86 26.00
N ARG A 8 -18.80 -18.33 26.81
CA ARG A 8 -17.79 -19.30 26.38
C ARG A 8 -18.19 -20.65 26.95
N TYR A 9 -18.38 -21.64 26.09
CA TYR A 9 -18.65 -23.03 26.51
C TYR A 9 -17.34 -23.72 26.85
N GLU A 10 -17.27 -24.40 27.99
CA GLU A 10 -16.31 -25.49 28.19
C GLU A 10 -16.80 -26.71 27.40
N GLU A 11 -15.87 -27.47 26.83
CA GLU A 11 -16.16 -28.63 25.99
C GLU A 11 -16.94 -29.69 26.79
N GLY A 12 -18.24 -29.85 26.51
CA GLY A 12 -19.03 -30.94 27.10
C GLY A 12 -20.55 -30.81 27.05
N GLU A 13 -21.13 -29.61 26.97
CA GLU A 13 -22.59 -29.44 27.05
C GLU A 13 -23.24 -29.15 25.69
N GLN A 14 -23.97 -30.15 25.16
CA GLN A 14 -24.93 -29.98 24.07
C GLN A 14 -26.22 -29.35 24.60
N SER A 15 -26.46 -28.08 24.27
CA SER A 15 -27.77 -27.46 24.41
C SER A 15 -27.95 -26.38 23.33
N SER A 16 -29.11 -26.42 22.68
CA SER A 16 -29.50 -25.64 21.50
C SER A 16 -29.24 -24.13 21.66
N GLY A 17 -28.47 -23.57 20.72
CA GLY A 17 -28.06 -22.18 20.73
C GLY A 17 -29.21 -21.20 20.52
N GLU A 18 -29.40 -20.30 21.49
CA GLU A 18 -30.03 -19.01 21.28
C GLU A 18 -29.00 -17.91 21.54
N ILE A 19 -28.79 -17.04 20.56
CA ILE A 19 -28.04 -15.79 20.71
C ILE A 19 -28.98 -14.81 21.42
N GLY A 20 -28.67 -14.42 22.65
CA GLY A 20 -29.52 -13.51 23.42
C GLY A 20 -28.81 -12.81 24.59
N PHE A 21 -29.40 -11.72 25.07
CA PHE A 21 -28.99 -11.05 26.30
C PHE A 21 -29.15 -12.00 27.49
N ALA A 22 -28.14 -12.05 28.38
CA ALA A 22 -28.21 -12.81 29.62
C ALA A 22 -29.49 -12.45 30.39
N LYS A 23 -30.27 -13.46 30.76
CA LYS A 23 -31.55 -13.27 31.49
C LYS A 23 -31.31 -12.86 32.94
N GLN A 24 -30.17 -13.24 33.51
CA GLN A 24 -29.75 -12.89 34.87
C GLN A 24 -28.32 -12.30 34.83
N GLU A 25 -28.02 -11.38 35.75
CA GLU A 25 -26.74 -10.66 35.81
C GLU A 25 -25.55 -11.60 36.08
N GLU A 26 -25.83 -12.74 36.72
CA GLU A 26 -24.90 -13.81 37.06
C GLU A 26 -24.48 -14.66 35.83
N ASP A 27 -25.35 -14.77 34.83
CA ASP A 27 -25.07 -15.47 33.55
C ASP A 27 -24.29 -14.60 32.56
N ALA A 28 -24.28 -13.27 32.79
CA ALA A 28 -23.43 -12.36 32.05
C ALA A 28 -22.00 -12.51 32.56
N GLN A 29 -21.25 -13.48 32.05
CA GLN A 29 -19.80 -13.43 32.17
C GLN A 29 -19.28 -12.23 31.38
N ILE A 30 -19.24 -11.07 32.05
CA ILE A 30 -18.47 -9.93 31.59
C ILE A 30 -17.02 -10.41 31.55
N CYS A 31 -16.48 -10.61 30.35
CA CYS A 31 -15.07 -10.93 30.19
C CYS A 31 -14.27 -9.89 30.99
N LYS A 32 -13.56 -10.34 32.04
CA LYS A 32 -12.72 -9.49 32.88
C LYS A 32 -11.78 -8.65 32.01
N GLU A 33 -11.46 -7.43 32.45
CA GLU A 33 -10.41 -6.61 31.83
C GLU A 33 -9.16 -7.46 31.54
N GLY A 34 -8.78 -7.58 30.27
CA GLY A 34 -7.71 -8.44 29.78
C GLY A 34 -8.15 -9.65 28.94
N ASN A 35 -9.39 -10.14 29.08
CA ASN A 35 -9.89 -11.33 28.37
C ASN A 35 -10.42 -11.05 26.94
N LEU A 36 -10.53 -9.79 26.54
CA LEU A 36 -10.97 -9.37 25.19
C LEU A 36 -9.79 -9.18 24.22
N ILE A 37 -8.56 -9.44 24.68
CA ILE A 37 -7.36 -9.41 23.85
C ILE A 37 -7.21 -10.77 23.17
N ILE A 38 -7.27 -10.76 21.84
CA ILE A 38 -7.00 -11.92 21.02
C ILE A 38 -5.55 -12.35 21.28
N PRO A 39 -5.27 -13.64 21.56
CA PRO A 39 -3.93 -14.13 21.75
C PRO A 39 -2.98 -13.72 20.61
N CYS A 40 -1.76 -13.31 20.94
CA CYS A 40 -0.76 -12.93 19.94
C CYS A 40 0.03 -14.14 19.45
N ASN A 41 -0.67 -15.12 18.87
CA ASN A 41 -0.11 -16.37 18.34
C ASN A 41 -0.10 -16.40 16.79
N PHE A 42 -0.35 -15.25 16.15
CA PHE A 42 -0.44 -15.09 14.68
C PHE A 42 -1.50 -15.98 13.99
N THR A 43 -2.49 -16.48 14.73
CA THR A 43 -3.68 -17.08 14.12
C THR A 43 -4.69 -16.01 13.74
N HIS A 44 -5.42 -16.22 12.64
CA HIS A 44 -6.48 -15.32 12.22
C HIS A 44 -7.67 -15.34 13.19
N ALA A 45 -8.35 -14.21 13.33
CA ALA A 45 -9.56 -14.08 14.14
C ALA A 45 -10.66 -13.40 13.32
N ALA A 46 -11.91 -13.80 13.57
CA ALA A 46 -13.11 -13.20 13.00
C ALA A 46 -14.00 -12.67 14.11
N ILE A 47 -14.48 -11.43 13.96
CA ILE A 47 -15.39 -10.77 14.92
C ILE A 47 -16.71 -10.48 14.18
N ILE A 48 -17.78 -11.17 14.58
CA ILE A 48 -19.07 -11.13 13.89
C ILE A 48 -20.14 -10.54 14.82
N GLY A 49 -21.04 -9.73 14.26
CA GLY A 49 -22.17 -9.15 14.98
C GLY A 49 -22.78 -7.96 14.24
N GLU A 50 -23.97 -7.54 14.65
CA GLU A 50 -24.71 -6.45 14.01
C GLU A 50 -24.08 -5.07 14.23
N THR A 51 -24.42 -4.08 13.41
CA THR A 51 -23.97 -2.69 13.63
C THR A 51 -24.49 -2.18 14.98
N GLY A 52 -23.62 -1.53 15.76
CA GLY A 52 -23.98 -1.04 17.09
C GLY A 52 -23.74 -2.02 18.24
N CYS A 53 -23.39 -3.29 17.99
CA CYS A 53 -23.10 -4.26 19.06
C CYS A 53 -21.72 -4.09 19.73
N GLY A 54 -20.98 -3.02 19.41
CA GLY A 54 -19.73 -2.69 20.06
C GLY A 54 -18.45 -3.29 19.47
N LYS A 55 -18.51 -4.09 18.38
CA LYS A 55 -17.31 -4.73 17.77
C LYS A 55 -16.08 -3.83 17.68
N THR A 56 -16.25 -2.62 17.18
CA THR A 56 -15.14 -1.67 17.02
C THR A 56 -14.56 -1.26 18.37
N THR A 57 -15.42 -0.79 19.26
CA THR A 57 -15.03 -0.24 20.57
C THR A 57 -14.53 -1.29 21.55
N SER A 58 -15.16 -2.47 21.59
CA SER A 58 -14.89 -3.51 22.60
C SER A 58 -13.87 -4.55 22.17
N MET A 59 -13.70 -4.77 20.86
CA MET A 59 -12.78 -5.79 20.33
C MET A 59 -11.68 -5.21 19.45
N ILE A 60 -12.02 -4.43 18.42
CA ILE A 60 -11.03 -3.96 17.44
C ILE A 60 -10.06 -2.96 18.08
N TYR A 61 -10.52 -1.88 18.71
CA TYR A 61 -9.64 -0.85 19.28
C TYR A 61 -8.72 -1.37 20.39
N PRO A 62 -9.19 -2.18 21.36
CA PRO A 62 -8.29 -2.73 22.39
C PRO A 62 -7.21 -3.61 21.79
N ASN A 63 -7.54 -4.45 20.79
CA ASN A 63 -6.56 -5.28 20.12
C ASN A 63 -5.58 -4.45 19.27
N LEU A 64 -6.06 -3.43 18.55
CA LEU A 64 -5.16 -2.51 17.82
C LEU A 64 -4.16 -1.84 18.77
N LEU A 65 -4.62 -1.32 19.91
CA LEU A 65 -3.76 -0.68 20.90
C LEU A 65 -2.72 -1.66 21.47
N ASP A 66 -3.15 -2.85 21.87
CA ASP A 66 -2.25 -3.91 22.37
C ASP A 66 -1.17 -4.25 21.33
N ARG A 67 -1.54 -4.43 20.06
CA ARG A 67 -0.58 -4.72 18.99
C ARG A 67 0.40 -3.57 18.74
N MET A 68 -0.06 -2.32 18.77
CA MET A 68 0.82 -1.15 18.63
C MET A 68 1.82 -1.05 19.79
N GLN A 69 1.36 -1.28 21.02
CA GLN A 69 2.18 -1.24 22.24
C GLN A 69 3.23 -2.36 22.28
N ARG A 70 2.92 -3.53 21.71
CA ARG A 70 3.88 -4.63 21.49
C ARG A 70 4.87 -4.40 20.35
N GLY A 71 4.77 -3.26 19.64
CA GLY A 71 5.67 -2.92 18.55
C GLY A 71 5.32 -3.57 17.20
N HIS A 72 4.13 -4.17 17.04
CA HIS A 72 3.74 -4.76 15.77
C HIS A 72 3.38 -3.71 14.73
N GLY A 73 3.72 -3.97 13.47
CA GLY A 73 3.15 -3.25 12.33
C GLY A 73 1.71 -3.69 12.10
N ILE A 74 0.82 -2.74 11.83
CA ILE A 74 -0.60 -3.03 11.63
C ILE A 74 -1.06 -2.39 10.32
N PHE A 75 -1.72 -3.18 9.49
CA PHE A 75 -2.42 -2.70 8.31
C PHE A 75 -3.92 -2.63 8.61
N VAL A 76 -4.50 -1.43 8.58
CA VAL A 76 -5.92 -1.20 8.85
C VAL A 76 -6.63 -0.87 7.56
N PHE A 77 -7.65 -1.66 7.22
CA PHE A 77 -8.56 -1.39 6.11
C PHE A 77 -9.89 -0.86 6.65
N ASP A 78 -10.07 0.45 6.59
CA ASP A 78 -11.32 1.10 7.00
C ASP A 78 -12.25 1.27 5.79
N TYR A 79 -13.19 0.33 5.63
CA TYR A 79 -14.18 0.38 4.57
C TYR A 79 -15.21 1.51 4.75
N LYS A 80 -15.51 1.91 5.99
CA LYS A 80 -16.54 2.93 6.29
C LYS A 80 -16.00 4.35 6.23
N GLY A 81 -14.69 4.53 6.35
CA GLY A 81 -14.00 5.82 6.22
C GLY A 81 -14.16 6.74 7.43
N CYS A 82 -14.47 6.20 8.61
CA CYS A 82 -14.70 6.98 9.84
C CYS A 82 -13.71 6.68 10.96
N GLU A 83 -12.77 5.75 10.75
CA GLU A 83 -11.91 5.20 11.79
C GLU A 83 -10.54 5.88 11.86
N GLU A 84 -10.18 6.72 10.89
CA GLU A 84 -8.87 7.39 10.81
C GLU A 84 -8.49 8.09 12.12
N SER A 85 -9.39 8.96 12.61
CA SER A 85 -9.16 9.74 13.83
C SER A 85 -9.01 8.85 15.07
N ALA A 86 -9.77 7.76 15.16
CA ALA A 86 -9.65 6.79 16.24
C ALA A 86 -8.32 6.03 16.18
N VAL A 87 -7.93 5.54 15.00
CA VAL A 87 -6.65 4.84 14.80
C VAL A 87 -5.46 5.76 15.12
N MET A 88 -5.50 7.03 14.68
CA MET A 88 -4.47 8.02 15.03
C MET A 88 -4.41 8.26 16.55
N ALA A 89 -5.56 8.34 17.23
CA ALA A 89 -5.59 8.49 18.69
C ALA A 89 -4.98 7.27 19.41
N LEU A 90 -5.25 6.05 18.93
CA LEU A 90 -4.62 4.83 19.45
C LEU A 90 -3.10 4.83 19.22
N ALA A 91 -2.65 5.20 18.03
CA ALA A 91 -1.22 5.29 17.71
C ALA A 91 -0.51 6.35 18.58
N LYS A 92 -1.16 7.50 18.82
CA LYS A 92 -0.67 8.51 19.76
C LYS A 92 -0.54 7.95 21.19
N ARG A 93 -1.55 7.22 21.67
CA ARG A 93 -1.52 6.55 22.98
C ARG A 93 -0.40 5.50 23.08
N ALA A 94 -0.04 4.86 21.97
CA ALA A 94 1.08 3.93 21.90
C ALA A 94 2.45 4.59 21.69
N GLY A 95 2.52 5.93 21.55
CA GLY A 95 3.78 6.64 21.25
C GLY A 95 4.29 6.47 19.82
N ARG A 96 3.42 6.02 18.90
CA ARG A 96 3.77 5.64 17.52
C ARG A 96 3.08 6.48 16.44
N LEU A 97 2.56 7.65 16.80
CA LEU A 97 1.88 8.54 15.84
C LEU A 97 2.76 8.88 14.62
N LYS A 98 4.07 9.04 14.83
CA LYS A 98 5.05 9.31 13.77
C LYS A 98 5.22 8.16 12.76
N ASP A 99 4.79 6.94 13.11
CA ASP A 99 4.88 5.76 12.25
C ASP A 99 3.59 5.58 11.41
N VAL A 100 2.56 6.39 11.65
CA VAL A 100 1.25 6.23 11.00
C VAL A 100 1.31 6.79 9.58
N VAL A 101 0.95 5.92 8.63
CA VAL A 101 0.83 6.26 7.22
C VAL A 101 -0.61 6.01 6.80
N VAL A 102 -1.31 7.05 6.35
CA VAL A 102 -2.71 6.94 5.90
C VAL A 102 -2.76 7.03 4.38
N VAL A 103 -3.27 5.98 3.75
CA VAL A 103 -3.46 5.91 2.30
C VAL A 103 -4.86 6.42 1.95
N GLY A 104 -4.96 7.33 0.98
CA GLY A 104 -6.26 7.75 0.44
C GLY A 104 -6.90 8.97 1.11
N THR A 105 -6.18 9.67 1.99
CA THR A 105 -6.63 10.98 2.49
C THR A 105 -6.38 12.07 1.46
N PHE A 106 -7.26 13.07 1.42
CA PHE A 106 -7.14 14.20 0.49
C PHE A 106 -5.91 15.08 0.79
N LEU A 107 -5.43 15.06 2.04
CA LEU A 107 -4.38 15.95 2.57
C LEU A 107 -3.13 15.21 3.06
N GLY A 108 -3.08 13.88 3.01
CA GLY A 108 -1.94 13.09 3.46
C GLY A 108 -0.83 12.97 2.42
N GLU A 109 0.31 12.42 2.83
CA GLU A 109 1.39 12.12 1.92
C GLU A 109 0.94 11.11 0.86
N LYS A 110 1.21 11.44 -0.42
CA LYS A 110 0.93 10.54 -1.54
C LYS A 110 1.92 9.38 -1.51
N ILE A 111 1.45 8.20 -1.12
CA ILE A 111 2.29 7.00 -1.09
C ILE A 111 2.34 6.40 -2.49
N ASN A 112 3.54 6.19 -3.00
CA ASN A 112 3.74 5.43 -4.22
C ASN A 112 3.79 3.92 -3.90
N LEU A 113 2.66 3.24 -4.02
CA LEU A 113 2.52 1.81 -3.70
C LEU A 113 3.46 0.89 -4.51
N ILE A 114 3.94 1.37 -5.66
CA ILE A 114 4.81 0.61 -6.55
C ILE A 114 6.30 0.98 -6.39
N LYS A 115 6.66 1.81 -5.41
CA LYS A 115 8.04 2.26 -5.24
C LYS A 115 9.00 1.08 -5.03
N ASP A 116 8.61 0.19 -4.11
CA ASP A 116 9.46 -0.91 -3.64
C ASP A 116 9.05 -2.28 -4.21
N ILE A 117 8.06 -2.32 -5.11
CA ILE A 117 7.66 -3.58 -5.76
C ILE A 117 8.77 -4.04 -6.72
N SER A 118 8.99 -5.36 -6.77
CA SER A 118 9.87 -5.94 -7.78
C SER A 118 9.19 -5.93 -9.15
N GLY A 119 9.95 -5.86 -10.25
CA GLY A 119 9.38 -5.95 -11.60
C GLY A 119 8.64 -7.28 -11.82
N ARG A 120 9.09 -8.37 -11.18
CA ARG A 120 8.43 -9.67 -11.22
C ARG A 120 7.05 -9.60 -10.56
N ASP A 121 6.98 -9.09 -9.34
CA ASP A 121 5.72 -9.03 -8.58
C ASP A 121 4.75 -8.07 -9.26
N PHE A 122 5.24 -6.93 -9.76
CA PHE A 122 4.44 -6.00 -10.53
C PHE A 122 3.85 -6.63 -11.80
N LYS A 123 4.65 -7.38 -12.57
CA LYS A 123 4.17 -8.11 -13.75
C LYS A 123 3.10 -9.14 -13.35
N ASN A 124 3.35 -9.93 -12.32
CA ASN A 124 2.43 -10.96 -11.86
C ASN A 124 1.10 -10.35 -11.38
N THR A 125 1.15 -9.27 -10.60
CA THR A 125 -0.04 -8.54 -10.17
C THR A 125 -0.80 -7.98 -11.37
N THR A 126 -0.12 -7.32 -12.30
CA THR A 126 -0.73 -6.76 -13.52
C THR A 126 -1.39 -7.86 -14.35
N ASN A 127 -0.68 -8.98 -14.55
CA ASN A 127 -1.19 -10.12 -15.29
C ASN A 127 -2.44 -10.71 -14.64
N SER A 128 -2.46 -10.84 -13.30
CA SER A 128 -3.62 -11.35 -12.57
C SER A 128 -4.85 -10.43 -12.63
N LEU A 129 -4.64 -9.12 -12.82
CA LEU A 129 -5.71 -8.13 -12.94
C LEU A 129 -6.28 -8.07 -14.37
N MET A 130 -5.47 -8.40 -15.38
CA MET A 130 -5.87 -8.46 -16.78
C MET A 130 -6.70 -9.74 -17.03
N LYS A 131 -8.00 -9.69 -16.73
CA LYS A 131 -8.93 -10.78 -17.08
C LYS A 131 -9.27 -10.74 -18.56
N THR A 132 -8.44 -11.35 -19.40
CA THR A 132 -8.71 -11.52 -20.85
C THR A 132 -9.06 -12.97 -21.16
N ILE A 133 -9.86 -13.19 -22.21
CA ILE A 133 -10.15 -14.53 -22.73
C ILE A 133 -8.90 -15.12 -23.41
N ASP A 134 -8.02 -14.25 -23.93
CA ASP A 134 -6.84 -14.63 -24.68
C ASP A 134 -5.56 -14.35 -23.89
N SER A 135 -4.80 -15.42 -23.65
CA SER A 135 -3.50 -15.40 -22.98
C SER A 135 -2.43 -14.56 -23.70
N PHE A 136 -2.52 -14.43 -25.03
CA PHE A 136 -1.57 -13.65 -25.82
C PHE A 136 -1.66 -12.16 -25.47
N TRP A 137 -2.87 -11.60 -25.52
CA TRP A 137 -3.10 -10.19 -25.20
C TRP A 137 -2.81 -9.87 -23.73
N GLN A 138 -3.04 -10.83 -22.84
CA GLN A 138 -2.69 -10.74 -21.44
C GLN A 138 -1.18 -10.58 -21.25
N GLU A 139 -0.40 -11.49 -21.84
CA GLU A 139 1.05 -11.52 -21.72
C GLU A 139 1.69 -10.32 -22.42
N TYR A 140 1.17 -9.92 -23.58
CA TYR A 140 1.61 -8.71 -24.28
C TYR A 140 1.37 -7.45 -23.43
N GLY A 141 0.16 -7.29 -22.88
CA GLY A 141 -0.19 -6.17 -22.03
C GLY A 141 0.67 -6.11 -20.75
N ALA A 142 0.90 -7.26 -20.11
CA ALA A 142 1.75 -7.36 -18.93
C ALA A 142 3.21 -6.99 -19.25
N ASN A 143 3.75 -7.44 -20.38
CA ASN A 143 5.13 -7.11 -20.80
C ASN A 143 5.30 -5.64 -21.21
N LEU A 144 4.31 -5.05 -21.89
CA LEU A 144 4.31 -3.63 -22.20
C LEU A 144 4.31 -2.79 -20.92
N THR A 145 3.39 -3.10 -20.00
CA THR A 145 3.29 -2.41 -18.70
C THR A 145 4.56 -2.57 -17.89
N LEU A 146 5.18 -3.76 -17.88
CA LEU A 146 6.46 -4.01 -17.22
C LEU A 146 7.60 -3.18 -17.83
N SER A 147 7.62 -3.01 -19.15
CA SER A 147 8.66 -2.22 -19.84
C SER A 147 8.57 -0.75 -19.44
N ILE A 148 7.37 -0.20 -19.41
CA ILE A 148 7.11 1.18 -18.93
C ILE A 148 7.51 1.29 -17.45
N PHE A 149 7.10 0.34 -16.61
CA PHE A 149 7.46 0.29 -15.19
C PHE A 149 8.98 0.34 -14.98
N ASN A 150 9.73 -0.55 -15.65
CA ASN A 150 11.18 -0.64 -15.50
C ASN A 150 11.88 0.65 -15.96
N PHE A 151 11.43 1.22 -17.08
CA PHE A 151 11.98 2.48 -17.57
C PHE A 151 11.76 3.63 -16.60
N LEU A 152 10.52 3.84 -16.14
CA LEU A 152 10.20 4.94 -15.23
C LEU A 152 10.90 4.77 -13.88
N LYS A 153 11.00 3.53 -13.37
CA LYS A 153 11.76 3.23 -12.14
C LYS A 153 13.23 3.60 -12.29
N ALA A 154 13.88 3.13 -13.36
CA ALA A 154 15.28 3.42 -13.61
C ALA A 154 15.54 4.93 -13.82
N LEU A 155 14.61 5.62 -14.50
CA LEU A 155 14.70 7.07 -14.69
C LEU A 155 14.61 7.82 -13.36
N GLY A 156 13.65 7.46 -12.50
CA GLY A 156 13.51 8.07 -11.17
C GLY A 156 14.70 7.81 -10.26
N GLU A 157 15.21 6.58 -10.22
CA GLU A 157 16.41 6.24 -9.44
C GLU A 157 17.64 7.01 -9.96
N PHE A 158 17.77 7.16 -11.28
CA PHE A 158 18.84 7.94 -11.89
C PHE A 158 18.77 9.42 -11.52
N THR A 159 17.58 10.04 -11.61
CA THR A 159 17.43 11.47 -11.29
C THR A 159 17.60 11.76 -9.80
N ASP A 160 17.20 10.84 -8.92
CA ASP A 160 17.48 10.90 -7.49
C ASP A 160 18.99 10.93 -7.22
N ILE A 161 19.78 10.08 -7.90
CA ILE A 161 21.25 10.05 -7.80
C ILE A 161 21.85 11.37 -8.32
N VAL A 162 21.42 11.82 -9.50
CA VAL A 162 21.88 13.09 -10.10
C VAL A 162 21.63 14.27 -9.15
N GLY A 163 20.44 14.35 -8.57
CA GLY A 163 20.06 15.39 -7.62
C GLY A 163 20.87 15.32 -6.33
N LYS A 164 21.01 14.12 -5.73
CA LYS A 164 21.78 13.89 -4.50
C LYS A 164 23.24 14.27 -4.64
N HIS A 165 23.84 14.04 -5.80
CA HIS A 165 25.25 14.32 -6.08
C HIS A 165 25.49 15.62 -6.85
N ASN A 166 24.45 16.42 -7.10
CA ASN A 166 24.51 17.68 -7.84
C ASN A 166 25.23 17.57 -9.21
N ILE A 167 24.98 16.48 -9.93
CA ILE A 167 25.64 16.18 -11.20
C ILE A 167 25.03 17.04 -12.31
N ARG A 168 25.87 17.75 -13.06
CA ARG A 168 25.43 18.61 -14.17
C ARG A 168 25.31 17.81 -15.48
N GLY A 169 24.60 18.37 -16.47
CA GLY A 169 24.48 17.78 -17.81
C GLY A 169 23.25 16.90 -18.03
N PHE A 170 22.49 16.57 -16.97
CA PHE A 170 21.32 15.69 -17.07
C PHE A 170 19.97 16.40 -16.93
N ALA A 171 19.91 17.69 -17.23
CA ALA A 171 18.70 18.50 -17.07
C ALA A 171 17.50 17.94 -17.87
N GLN A 172 17.73 17.31 -19.02
CA GLN A 172 16.69 16.71 -19.85
C GLN A 172 16.12 15.44 -19.20
N ALA A 173 16.97 14.58 -18.62
CA ALA A 173 16.51 13.41 -17.88
C ALA A 173 15.70 13.79 -16.64
N VAL A 174 16.12 14.86 -15.94
CA VAL A 174 15.35 15.42 -14.81
C VAL A 174 13.98 15.91 -15.29
N ARG A 175 13.92 16.70 -16.36
CA ARG A 175 12.64 17.15 -16.95
C ARG A 175 11.74 15.99 -17.35
N LEU A 176 12.30 14.94 -17.95
CA LEU A 176 11.53 13.76 -18.36
C LEU A 176 10.98 13.01 -17.13
N SER A 177 11.77 12.89 -16.06
CA SER A 177 11.33 12.31 -14.78
C SER A 177 10.24 13.13 -14.11
N ASP A 178 10.31 14.47 -14.20
CA ASP A 178 9.29 15.37 -13.65
C ASP A 178 7.99 15.29 -14.45
N ALA A 179 8.07 15.20 -15.78
CA ALA A 179 6.91 15.06 -16.67
C ALA A 179 6.25 13.69 -16.54
N TYR A 180 7.04 12.62 -16.35
CA TYR A 180 6.58 11.25 -16.24
C TYR A 180 7.09 10.61 -14.93
N PRO A 181 6.55 11.02 -13.77
CA PRO A 181 7.01 10.51 -12.48
C PRO A 181 6.70 9.03 -12.34
N PHE A 182 7.61 8.27 -11.70
CA PHE A 182 7.40 6.85 -11.42
C PHE A 182 6.28 6.65 -10.40
N ASN A 183 5.08 6.37 -10.87
CA ASN A 183 3.92 6.00 -10.06
C ASN A 183 2.85 5.29 -10.91
N ILE A 184 1.85 4.70 -10.24
CA ILE A 184 0.79 3.95 -10.91
C ILE A 184 -0.07 4.79 -11.86
N HIS A 185 -0.26 6.08 -11.58
CA HIS A 185 -1.07 6.96 -12.43
C HIS A 185 -0.39 7.24 -13.77
N THR A 186 0.92 7.51 -13.75
CA THR A 186 1.72 7.70 -14.97
C THR A 186 1.67 6.43 -15.82
N ILE A 187 1.95 5.27 -15.24
CA ILE A 187 1.89 3.98 -15.96
C ILE A 187 0.50 3.77 -16.56
N ARG A 188 -0.56 3.95 -15.77
CA ARG A 188 -1.95 3.81 -16.26
C ARG A 188 -2.20 4.72 -17.46
N ASN A 189 -1.85 6.00 -17.35
CA ASN A 189 -2.06 6.98 -18.43
C ASN A 189 -1.30 6.60 -19.71
N LEU A 190 -0.04 6.15 -19.58
CA LEU A 190 0.76 5.71 -20.72
C LEU A 190 0.24 4.42 -21.36
N THR A 191 -0.43 3.55 -20.60
CA THR A 191 -1.01 2.30 -21.11
C THR A 191 -2.41 2.45 -21.70
N GLN A 192 -3.18 3.45 -21.27
CA GLN A 192 -4.60 3.62 -21.67
C GLN A 192 -4.81 4.66 -22.77
N ASP A 193 -3.82 5.53 -23.01
CA ASP A 193 -3.94 6.65 -23.94
C ASP A 193 -2.80 6.61 -24.95
N ILE A 194 -3.14 6.25 -26.19
CA ILE A 194 -2.16 6.10 -27.26
C ILE A 194 -1.47 7.43 -27.59
N LEU A 195 -2.15 8.57 -27.46
CA LEU A 195 -1.56 9.88 -27.73
C LEU A 195 -0.50 10.18 -26.67
N LYS A 196 -0.83 10.00 -25.40
CA LYS A 196 0.14 10.16 -24.29
C LYS A 196 1.32 9.22 -24.41
N PHE A 197 1.08 7.99 -24.85
CA PHE A 197 2.16 7.04 -25.11
C PHE A 197 3.09 7.51 -26.24
N THR A 198 2.53 8.02 -27.35
CA THR A 198 3.32 8.54 -28.46
C THR A 198 4.11 9.79 -28.09
N GLU A 199 3.52 10.70 -27.30
CA GLU A 199 4.20 11.89 -26.76
C GLU A 199 5.35 11.50 -25.83
N PHE A 200 5.10 10.50 -24.97
CA PHE A 200 6.13 9.93 -24.12
C PHE A 200 7.27 9.34 -24.94
N LEU A 201 6.98 8.48 -25.93
CA LEU A 201 8.02 7.91 -26.80
C LEU A 201 8.81 8.98 -27.57
N ALA A 202 8.14 10.04 -28.04
CA ALA A 202 8.81 11.16 -28.69
C ALA A 202 9.75 11.88 -27.71
N SER A 203 9.30 12.11 -26.48
CA SER A 203 10.11 12.74 -25.42
C SER A 203 11.32 11.87 -25.06
N VAL A 204 11.14 10.56 -24.88
CA VAL A 204 12.25 9.62 -24.67
C VAL A 204 13.26 9.69 -25.81
N ASN A 205 12.80 9.66 -27.06
CA ASN A 205 13.67 9.68 -28.24
C ASN A 205 14.33 11.03 -28.49
N GLY A 206 13.72 12.15 -28.09
CA GLY A 206 14.32 13.48 -28.17
C GLY A 206 15.32 13.71 -27.04
N ASP A 207 14.85 13.63 -25.80
CA ASP A 207 15.57 14.10 -24.61
C ASP A 207 16.73 13.19 -24.19
N LEU A 208 16.63 11.87 -24.42
CA LEU A 208 17.69 10.93 -24.03
C LEU A 208 18.70 10.66 -25.15
N LYS A 209 18.25 10.65 -26.42
CA LYS A 209 19.12 10.34 -27.56
C LYS A 209 20.14 11.44 -27.81
N LEU A 210 19.75 12.71 -27.63
CA LEU A 210 20.65 13.86 -27.75
C LEU A 210 21.78 13.87 -26.70
N ASN A 211 21.53 13.37 -25.48
CA ASN A 211 22.53 13.35 -24.41
C ASN A 211 23.57 12.22 -24.55
N LEU A 212 23.16 11.03 -25.00
CA LEU A 212 24.08 9.91 -25.21
C LEU A 212 25.13 10.23 -26.29
N ASP A 213 24.68 10.85 -27.39
CA ASP A 213 25.59 11.22 -28.49
C ASP A 213 26.58 12.32 -28.05
N GLN A 214 26.15 13.29 -27.24
CA GLN A 214 27.03 14.33 -26.71
C GLN A 214 28.08 13.76 -25.73
N VAL A 215 27.66 12.95 -24.76
CA VAL A 215 28.57 12.34 -23.77
C VAL A 215 29.57 11.39 -24.42
N VAL A 216 29.14 10.61 -25.41
CA VAL A 216 30.03 9.71 -26.18
C VAL A 216 31.03 10.51 -27.02
N ASN A 217 30.60 11.62 -27.62
CA ASN A 217 31.48 12.48 -28.42
C ASN A 217 32.48 13.27 -27.58
N GLU A 218 32.11 13.72 -26.37
CA GLU A 218 33.03 14.35 -25.42
C GLU A 218 34.10 13.36 -24.92
N LYS A 219 33.72 12.11 -24.61
CA LYS A 219 34.69 11.06 -24.26
C LYS A 219 35.67 10.74 -25.39
N LYS A 220 35.21 10.72 -26.65
CA LYS A 220 36.08 10.51 -27.81
C LYS A 220 37.08 11.64 -28.02
N ARG A 221 36.69 12.90 -27.77
CA ARG A 221 37.60 14.06 -27.84
C ARG A 221 38.67 14.01 -26.76
N GLY A 222 38.34 13.66 -25.52
CA GLY A 222 39.32 13.54 -24.44
C GLY A 222 40.34 12.41 -24.62
N SER A 223 40.01 11.35 -25.38
CA SER A 223 40.94 10.27 -25.72
C SER A 223 41.82 10.54 -26.95
N LEU A 224 41.57 11.63 -27.69
CA LEU A 224 42.37 12.04 -28.85
C LEU A 224 43.39 13.15 -28.49
N GLU A 225 43.34 13.67 -27.26
CA GLU A 225 44.25 14.70 -26.74
C GLU A 225 45.22 14.17 -25.65
N ALA A 226 45.38 12.84 -25.54
CA ALA A 226 46.32 12.17 -24.62
C ALA A 226 47.40 11.37 -25.39
#